data_AF-A0A9Q3H6G1-F1
#
_entry.id   AF-A0A9Q3H6G1-F1
#
_cell.length_a   1.000
_cell.length_b   1.000
_cell.length_c   1.000
_cell.angle_alpha   90.00
_cell.angle_beta   90.00
_cell.angle_gamma   90.00
#
_symmetry.space_group_name_H-M   'P 1'
#
loop_
_entity.id
_entity.type
_entity.pdbx_description
1 polymer ?
#
loop_
_entity_poly.entity_id
_entity_poly.type
_entity_poly.pdbx_seq_one_letter_code
_entity_poly.pdbx_strand_id
1 'polypeptide(L)'
;MANGLNPTSNIFNEDPSYLLNNWQLSETQLFTLFGDPNKFGKAEQELDNLRMKENGHVSLYIADFRSLMSRIGDWGERAYINVYKRGLASRLLNQLASYPGNFDTLQELMDITLELDTRYH
;
A
#
# COMPACT_ATOMS: atom_id res chain seq x y z
N MET A 1 -39.43 -12.18 -16.74
CA MET A 1 -39.46 -10.70 -16.75
C MET A 1 -38.51 -10.25 -15.65
N ALA A 2 -37.45 -9.54 -16.02
CA ALA A 2 -36.35 -9.19 -15.12
C ALA A 2 -36.75 -8.03 -14.21
N ASN A 3 -36.69 -8.23 -12.89
CA ASN A 3 -36.80 -7.15 -11.92
C ASN A 3 -35.42 -6.50 -11.79
N GLY A 4 -35.24 -5.38 -12.49
CA GLY A 4 -34.08 -4.51 -12.35
C GLY A 4 -34.11 -3.83 -10.98
N LEU A 5 -33.14 -4.15 -10.13
CA LEU A 5 -32.80 -3.36 -8.95
C LEU A 5 -32.25 -2.03 -9.44
N ASN A 6 -32.98 -0.95 -9.18
CA ASN A 6 -32.52 0.41 -9.41
C ASN A 6 -31.93 0.94 -8.09
N PRO A 7 -30.60 1.14 -7.96
CA PRO A 7 -29.98 1.43 -6.66
C PRO A 7 -29.99 2.93 -6.28
N THR A 8 -30.80 3.77 -6.93
CA THR A 8 -30.76 5.24 -6.73
C THR A 8 -32.09 5.85 -6.28
N SER A 9 -32.88 5.15 -5.46
CA SER A 9 -34.06 5.76 -4.84
C SER A 9 -33.73 6.35 -3.46
N ASN A 10 -33.75 7.68 -3.41
CA ASN A 10 -33.93 8.56 -2.23
C ASN A 10 -32.84 8.59 -1.16
N ILE A 11 -31.91 9.54 -1.28
CA ILE A 11 -30.98 9.92 -0.20
C ILE A 11 -31.39 11.26 0.46
N PHE A 12 -32.42 11.94 -0.03
CA PHE A 12 -32.69 13.35 0.34
C PHE A 12 -34.04 13.61 1.02
N ASN A 13 -34.66 12.63 1.70
CA ASN A 13 -35.86 12.93 2.49
C ASN A 13 -36.21 11.91 3.60
N GLU A 14 -35.21 11.44 4.35
CA GLU A 14 -35.47 10.64 5.56
C GLU A 14 -34.76 11.28 6.76
N ASP A 15 -35.46 11.33 7.89
CA ASP A 15 -34.98 11.82 9.18
C ASP A 15 -33.58 11.22 9.48
N PRO A 16 -32.52 12.05 9.61
CA PRO A 16 -31.13 11.58 9.73
C PRO A 16 -30.89 10.65 10.94
N SER A 17 -31.86 10.55 11.86
CA SER A 17 -31.90 9.56 12.94
C SER A 17 -31.62 8.13 12.49
N TYR A 18 -32.01 7.71 11.29
CA TYR A 18 -31.77 6.34 10.82
C TYR A 18 -30.28 6.02 10.63
N LEU A 19 -29.46 7.04 10.32
CA LEU A 19 -28.00 6.91 10.28
C LEU A 19 -27.45 6.77 11.70
N LEU A 20 -27.88 7.63 12.61
CA LEU A 20 -27.40 7.66 14.00
C LEU A 20 -27.77 6.41 14.81
N ASN A 21 -28.87 5.75 14.46
CA ASN A 21 -29.37 4.56 15.15
C ASN A 21 -28.79 3.24 14.62
N ASN A 22 -28.01 3.26 13.54
CA ASN A 22 -27.34 2.09 12.99
C ASN A 22 -25.89 2.41 12.63
N TRP A 23 -24.97 1.97 13.50
CA TRP A 23 -23.54 2.17 13.34
C TRP A 23 -23.02 1.69 11.97
N GLN A 24 -23.44 0.50 11.54
CA GLN A 24 -22.93 -0.11 10.31
C GLN A 24 -23.43 0.61 9.05
N LEU A 25 -24.65 1.15 9.10
CA LEU A 25 -25.20 1.98 8.02
C LEU A 25 -24.50 3.34 7.96
N SER A 26 -24.26 3.97 9.12
CA SER A 26 -23.48 5.20 9.23
C SER A 26 -22.07 5.04 8.68
N GLU A 27 -21.35 3.99 9.09
CA GLU A 27 -20.01 3.70 8.61
C GLU A 27 -19.99 3.52 7.08
N THR A 28 -20.94 2.73 6.54
CA THR A 28 -21.05 2.50 5.10
C THR A 28 -21.31 3.79 4.32
N GLN A 29 -22.20 4.66 4.81
CA GLN A 29 -22.52 5.94 4.17
C GLN A 29 -21.34 6.91 4.23
N LEU A 30 -20.64 6.99 5.37
CA LEU A 30 -19.43 7.79 5.50
C LEU A 30 -18.33 7.31 4.55
N PHE A 31 -18.10 6.00 4.44
CA PHE A 31 -17.16 5.44 3.46
C PHE A 31 -17.61 5.67 2.01
N THR A 32 -18.92 5.64 1.73
CA THR A 32 -19.43 5.85 0.37
C THR A 32 -19.31 7.31 -0.06
N LEU A 33 -19.59 8.25 0.85
CA LEU A 33 -19.60 9.69 0.56
C LEU A 33 -18.19 10.30 0.61
N PHE A 34 -17.34 9.84 1.51
CA PHE A 34 -16.02 10.43 1.78
C PHE A 34 -14.85 9.48 1.55
N GLY A 35 -15.08 8.19 1.36
CA GLY A 35 -14.05 7.22 1.06
C GLY A 35 -13.64 7.26 -0.41
N ASP A 36 -12.39 6.85 -0.68
CA ASP A 36 -11.92 6.65 -2.04
C ASP A 36 -12.19 5.19 -2.45
N PRO A 37 -13.12 4.93 -3.40
CA PRO A 37 -13.47 3.59 -3.82
C PRO A 37 -12.31 2.84 -4.49
N ASN A 38 -11.28 3.55 -4.94
CA ASN A 38 -10.08 2.98 -5.54
C ASN A 38 -8.83 3.17 -4.67
N LYS A 39 -8.99 3.31 -3.34
CA LYS A 39 -7.85 3.51 -2.42
C LYS A 39 -6.81 2.39 -2.53
N PHE A 40 -7.25 1.14 -2.66
CA PHE A 40 -6.38 -0.02 -2.80
C PHE A 40 -5.63 -0.02 -4.13
N GLY A 41 -6.35 0.11 -5.26
CA GLY A 41 -5.72 0.13 -6.58
C GLY A 41 -4.78 1.33 -6.78
N LYS A 42 -5.09 2.49 -6.19
CA LYS A 42 -4.18 3.64 -6.17
C LYS A 42 -2.93 3.35 -5.34
N ALA A 43 -3.06 2.74 -4.16
CA ALA A 43 -1.92 2.40 -3.32
C ALA A 43 -1.02 1.34 -3.99
N GLU A 44 -1.60 0.33 -4.64
CA GLU A 44 -0.86 -0.65 -5.44
C GLU A 44 -0.11 0.02 -6.59
N GLN A 45 -0.78 0.92 -7.34
CA GLN A 45 -0.16 1.67 -8.43
C GLN A 45 0.96 2.61 -7.93
N GLU A 46 0.77 3.29 -6.80
CA GLU A 46 1.80 4.11 -6.16
C GLU A 46 3.00 3.24 -5.75
N LEU A 47 2.75 2.04 -5.21
CA LEU A 47 3.78 1.11 -4.78
C LEU A 47 4.57 0.54 -5.96
N ASP A 48 3.89 0.17 -7.04
CA ASP A 48 4.51 -0.31 -8.28
C ASP A 48 5.38 0.76 -8.96
N ASN A 49 5.04 2.03 -8.78
CA ASN A 49 5.78 3.18 -9.29
C ASN A 49 6.83 3.72 -8.32
N LEU A 50 6.86 3.25 -7.06
CA LEU A 50 7.81 3.72 -6.06
C LEU A 50 9.23 3.33 -6.48
N ARG A 51 10.08 4.33 -6.68
CA ARG A 51 11.50 4.16 -7.01
C ARG A 51 12.36 4.95 -6.04
N MET A 52 13.38 4.29 -5.50
CA MET A 52 14.44 4.92 -4.75
C MET A 52 15.32 5.75 -5.70
N LYS A 53 15.71 6.95 -5.27
CA LYS A 53 16.69 7.76 -6.01
C LYS A 53 18.08 7.12 -5.90
N GLU A 54 18.88 7.16 -6.97
CA GLU A 54 20.22 6.54 -6.98
C GLU A 54 21.13 7.06 -5.85
N ASN A 55 21.07 8.36 -5.52
CA ASN A 55 21.81 8.97 -4.41
C ASN A 55 20.93 9.21 -3.16
N GLY A 56 19.75 8.60 -3.08
CA GLY A 56 18.87 8.71 -1.92
C GLY A 56 19.26 7.73 -0.82
N HIS A 57 18.78 7.99 0.41
CA HIS A 57 18.89 7.05 1.52
C HIS A 57 17.79 5.98 1.46
N VAL A 58 18.15 4.73 1.74
CA VAL A 58 17.18 3.61 1.71
C VAL A 58 16.17 3.71 2.84
N SER A 59 16.52 4.36 3.96
CA SER A 59 15.61 4.60 5.09
C SER A 59 14.37 5.39 4.68
N LEU A 60 14.53 6.39 3.80
CA LEU A 60 13.41 7.16 3.26
C LEU A 60 12.54 6.29 2.34
N TYR A 61 13.17 5.50 1.48
CA TYR A 61 12.46 4.57 0.61
C TYR A 61 11.66 3.52 1.40
N ILE A 62 12.24 2.95 2.48
CA ILE A 62 11.57 2.01 3.37
C ILE A 62 10.37 2.67 4.07
N ALA A 63 10.50 3.92 4.51
CA ALA A 63 9.40 4.64 5.15
C ALA A 63 8.22 4.84 4.18
N ASP A 64 8.50 5.27 2.94
CA ASP A 64 7.49 5.42 1.89
C ASP A 64 6.85 4.07 1.53
N PHE A 65 7.66 3.03 1.39
CA PHE A 65 7.20 1.67 1.08
C PHE A 65 6.27 1.13 2.17
N ARG A 66 6.64 1.25 3.45
CA ARG A 66 5.82 0.81 4.59
C ARG A 66 4.51 1.60 4.70
N SER A 67 4.53 2.90 4.39
CA SER A 67 3.33 3.72 4.33
C SER A 67 2.34 3.19 3.31
N LEU A 68 2.80 2.84 2.10
CA LEU A 68 1.96 2.27 1.04
C LEU A 68 1.48 0.85 1.37
N MET A 69 2.37 0.00 1.90
CA MET A 69 2.03 -1.34 2.37
C MET A 69 0.88 -1.33 3.40
N SER A 70 0.90 -0.36 4.33
CA SER A 70 -0.16 -0.20 5.34
C SER A 70 -1.54 0.10 4.74
N ARG A 71 -1.59 0.68 3.53
CA ARG A 71 -2.83 1.02 2.81
C ARG A 71 -3.40 -0.16 2.02
N ILE A 72 -2.54 -1.10 1.60
CA ILE A 72 -2.93 -2.27 0.81
C ILE A 72 -3.36 -3.42 1.72
N GLY A 73 -2.58 -3.71 2.77
CA GLY A 73 -2.85 -4.82 3.69
C GLY A 73 -2.27 -6.15 3.20
N ASP A 74 -3.10 -7.17 3.05
CA ASP A 74 -2.65 -8.56 2.77
C ASP A 74 -2.45 -8.83 1.27
N TRP A 75 -1.35 -8.32 0.71
CA TRP A 75 -0.94 -8.58 -0.68
C TRP A 75 -0.03 -9.83 -0.82
N GLY A 76 0.38 -10.41 0.31
CA GLY A 76 1.35 -11.50 0.38
C GLY A 76 2.82 -11.04 0.34
N GLU A 77 3.63 -11.67 1.20
CA GLU A 77 5.03 -11.28 1.39
C GLU A 77 5.90 -11.38 0.13
N ARG A 78 5.69 -12.42 -0.69
CA ARG A 78 6.41 -12.60 -1.96
C ARG A 78 6.15 -11.47 -2.96
N ALA A 79 4.92 -10.93 -2.99
CA ALA A 79 4.58 -9.79 -3.84
C ALA A 79 5.33 -8.55 -3.36
N TYR A 80 5.32 -8.27 -2.05
CA TYR A 80 6.05 -7.15 -1.48
C TYR A 80 7.56 -7.25 -1.71
N ILE A 81 8.17 -8.42 -1.55
CA ILE A 81 9.60 -8.63 -1.84
C ILE A 81 9.92 -8.28 -3.29
N ASN A 82 9.08 -8.73 -4.24
CA ASN A 82 9.30 -8.47 -5.66
C ASN A 82 9.21 -6.97 -5.99
N VAL A 83 8.18 -6.29 -5.50
CA VAL A 83 7.98 -4.85 -5.74
C VAL A 83 9.06 -4.03 -5.06
N TYR A 84 9.46 -4.39 -3.84
CA TYR A 84 10.56 -3.74 -3.11
C TYR A 84 11.86 -3.80 -3.93
N LYS A 85 12.25 -4.99 -4.42
CA LYS A 85 13.45 -5.13 -5.25
C LYS A 85 13.40 -4.28 -6.53
N ARG A 86 12.26 -4.25 -7.22
CA ARG A 86 12.08 -3.43 -8.44
C ARG A 86 12.22 -1.94 -8.17
N GLY A 87 11.99 -1.50 -6.93
CA GLY A 87 12.09 -0.11 -6.52
C GLY A 87 13.47 0.34 -6.04
N LEU A 88 14.40 -0.57 -5.79
CA LEU A 88 15.73 -0.25 -5.28
C LEU A 88 16.61 0.43 -6.34
N ALA A 89 17.52 1.28 -5.87
CA ALA A 89 18.56 1.88 -6.68
C ALA A 89 19.53 0.80 -7.22
N SER A 90 20.07 1.04 -8.41
CA SER A 90 20.97 0.10 -9.10
C SER A 90 22.19 -0.27 -8.26
N ARG A 91 22.72 0.69 -7.50
CA ARG A 91 23.85 0.46 -6.57
C ARG A 91 23.54 -0.59 -5.51
N LEU A 92 22.34 -0.56 -4.92
CA LEU A 92 21.93 -1.50 -3.87
C LEU A 92 21.60 -2.86 -4.48
N LEU A 93 21.02 -2.90 -5.68
CA LEU A 93 20.78 -4.15 -6.40
C LEU A 93 22.09 -4.90 -6.69
N ASN A 94 23.14 -4.19 -7.12
CA ASN A 94 24.45 -4.79 -7.37
C ASN A 94 25.09 -5.33 -6.09
N GLN A 95 24.97 -4.61 -4.98
CA GLN A 95 25.47 -5.06 -3.67
C GLN A 95 24.68 -6.25 -3.14
N LEU A 96 23.35 -6.22 -3.27
CA LEU A 96 22.47 -7.31 -2.88
C LEU A 96 22.77 -8.58 -3.68
N ALA A 97 23.09 -8.47 -4.97
CA ALA A 97 23.50 -9.60 -5.80
C ALA A 97 24.84 -10.23 -5.36
N SER A 98 25.70 -9.45 -4.70
CA SER A 98 26.98 -9.92 -4.16
C SER A 98 26.89 -10.33 -2.68
N TYR A 99 25.71 -10.18 -2.06
CA TYR A 99 25.51 -10.49 -0.65
C TYR A 99 25.44 -12.02 -0.47
N PRO A 100 26.26 -12.61 0.41
CA PRO A 100 26.37 -14.07 0.55
C PRO A 100 25.21 -14.72 1.33
N GLY A 101 24.33 -13.93 1.95
CA GLY A 101 23.19 -14.43 2.73
C GLY A 101 21.89 -14.54 1.92
N ASN A 102 20.97 -15.34 2.45
CA ASN A 102 19.59 -15.38 1.98
C ASN A 102 18.73 -14.45 2.84
N PHE A 103 17.61 -14.03 2.26
CA PHE A 103 16.50 -13.41 2.98
C PHE A 103 15.24 -14.14 2.56
N ASP A 104 14.50 -14.65 3.54
CA ASP A 104 13.25 -15.35 3.33
C ASP A 104 12.05 -14.42 3.57
N THR A 105 12.30 -13.31 4.28
CA THR A 105 11.27 -12.33 4.65
C THR A 105 11.52 -10.95 4.05
N LEU A 106 10.45 -10.15 3.95
CA LEU A 106 10.55 -8.76 3.54
C LEU A 106 11.37 -7.93 4.54
N GLN A 107 11.22 -8.24 5.84
CA GLN A 107 11.91 -7.50 6.90
C GLN A 107 13.42 -7.71 6.84
N GLU A 108 13.89 -8.95 6.66
CA GLU A 108 15.31 -9.25 6.45
C GLU A 108 15.87 -8.52 5.22
N LEU A 109 15.12 -8.48 4.12
CA LEU A 109 15.52 -7.74 2.94
C LEU A 109 15.68 -6.23 3.23
N MET A 110 14.74 -5.63 3.96
CA MET A 110 14.83 -4.23 4.37
C MET A 110 16.08 -3.98 5.23
N ASP A 111 16.33 -4.84 6.22
CA ASP A 111 17.46 -4.72 7.14
C ASP A 111 18.81 -4.86 6.43
N ILE A 112 18.94 -5.83 5.51
CA ILE A 112 20.13 -6.00 4.66
C ILE A 112 20.34 -4.76 3.80
N THR A 113 19.29 -4.25 3.15
CA THR A 113 19.45 -3.05 2.31
C THR A 113 19.81 -1.80 3.12
N LEU A 114 19.34 -1.69 4.36
CA LEU A 114 19.73 -0.64 5.29
C LEU A 114 21.21 -0.74 5.69
N GLU A 115 21.67 -1.94 6.02
CA GLU A 115 23.07 -2.20 6.33
C GLU A 115 23.98 -1.84 5.14
N LEU A 116 23.61 -2.26 3.93
CA LEU A 116 24.35 -1.94 2.71
C LEU A 116 24.41 -0.43 2.42
N ASP A 117 23.33 0.30 2.70
CA ASP A 117 23.28 1.75 2.48
C ASP A 117 24.16 2.54 3.46
N THR A 118 24.24 2.10 4.73
CA THR A 118 25.11 2.71 5.76
C THR A 118 26.60 2.56 5.48
N ARG A 119 27.00 1.61 4.63
CA ARG A 119 28.41 1.45 4.23
C ARG A 119 28.85 2.43 3.15
N TYR A 120 27.92 3.14 2.53
CA TYR A 120 28.15 4.04 1.39
C TYR A 120 28.04 5.53 1.75
N HIS A 121 27.42 5.83 2.89
CA HIS A 121 27.23 7.19 3.43
C HIS A 121 28.07 7.35 4.69
#